data_AF-A0A8X6USB1-F1
#
_entry.id   AF-A0A8X6USB1-F1
#
_cell.length_a   1.000
_cell.length_b   1.000
_cell.length_c   1.000
_cell.angle_alpha   90.00
_cell.angle_beta   90.00
_cell.angle_gamma   90.00
#
_symmetry.space_group_name_H-M   'P 1'
#
loop_
_entity.id
_entity.type
_entity.pdbx_description
1 polymer ?
#
loop_
_entity_poly.entity_id
_entity_poly.type
_entity_poly.pdbx_seq_one_letter_code
_entity_poly.pdbx_strand_id
1 'polypeptide(L)'
;MCSRRHGGGRVRSTTPAKDRYIVLSAKRNRCTTAQQVANQFLAASGKQISRKTVARRLRGGGLYVRRPVVCVPLTRQHRTTSLQWCREHHNWTEQDWACVLFSDESRFSLSSDCRRQLTWRESGTAYRPENIQEKDRYPTCSIMVWAGIMINGRTRLHVVANGTMTGQRYIDEILLPHVRLFCGAVGDKFVFMDDNATCHRTLAVQDCLDSEGIQRLVWPAHSSDLNPIENVWDALGRQVAGRNYRPTNKNTLIRALTEEWDKLPQQLLDNVVQSMVKGGVNLCCYLTVGIIAFLCYLNALNCDFVFDDMSAIRDNQDLRPSTSIFNLLKNDFWGTPIQKEQSHKSYRPLCVLTYRINYYFHKLQPYGYHLTNIVMHAIVSTLYMREKATLAEYRDEIRGDKTIFPC
;
A
#
# COMPACT_ATOMS: atom_id res chain seq x y z
N MET A 1 -29.05 7.03 -44.83
CA MET A 1 -28.88 6.93 -43.37
C MET A 1 -29.60 5.68 -42.86
N CYS A 2 -28.89 4.58 -42.61
CA CYS A 2 -29.47 3.40 -41.96
C CYS A 2 -29.33 3.55 -40.45
N SER A 3 -30.43 3.84 -39.74
CA SER A 3 -30.46 3.76 -38.28
C SER A 3 -30.49 2.29 -37.85
N ARG A 4 -29.50 1.88 -37.05
CA ARG A 4 -29.51 0.57 -36.39
C ARG A 4 -30.72 0.52 -35.45
N ARG A 5 -31.67 -0.37 -35.71
CA ARG A 5 -32.74 -0.72 -34.77
C ARG A 5 -32.11 -1.20 -33.45
N HIS A 6 -32.47 -0.57 -32.33
CA HIS A 6 -32.10 -1.06 -31.01
C HIS A 6 -32.77 -2.43 -30.80
N GLY A 7 -31.98 -3.50 -30.80
CA GLY A 7 -32.48 -4.85 -30.55
C GLY A 7 -33.14 -4.93 -29.18
N GLY A 8 -34.40 -5.38 -29.14
CA GLY A 8 -35.16 -5.60 -27.92
C GLY A 8 -34.56 -6.76 -27.12
N GLY A 9 -33.66 -6.45 -26.19
CA GLY A 9 -33.13 -7.45 -25.27
C GLY A 9 -34.23 -8.10 -24.42
N ARG A 10 -33.95 -9.30 -23.91
CA ARG A 10 -34.84 -10.04 -23.00
C ARG A 10 -35.37 -9.14 -21.88
N VAL A 11 -36.68 -9.07 -21.73
CA VAL A 11 -37.37 -8.26 -20.70
C VAL A 11 -36.79 -8.55 -19.31
N ARG A 12 -36.41 -7.49 -18.59
CA ARG A 12 -35.80 -7.63 -17.26
C ARG A 12 -36.81 -8.24 -16.29
N SER A 13 -36.38 -9.28 -15.58
CA SER A 13 -37.18 -9.90 -14.51
C SER A 13 -37.44 -8.97 -13.31
N THR A 14 -36.66 -7.90 -13.17
CA THR A 14 -36.72 -6.97 -12.04
C THR A 14 -36.93 -5.53 -12.52
N THR A 15 -37.71 -4.76 -11.77
CA THR A 15 -37.94 -3.32 -11.96
C THR A 15 -36.88 -2.50 -11.21
N PRO A 16 -36.71 -1.20 -11.50
CA PRO A 16 -35.77 -0.34 -10.75
C PRO A 16 -35.99 -0.34 -9.23
N ALA A 17 -37.24 -0.35 -8.78
CA ALA A 17 -37.57 -0.46 -7.35
C ALA A 17 -37.11 -1.79 -6.73
N LYS A 18 -37.30 -2.90 -7.46
CA LYS A 18 -36.83 -4.24 -7.07
C LYS A 18 -35.31 -4.33 -7.04
N ASP A 19 -34.64 -3.67 -7.98
CA ASP A 19 -33.17 -3.58 -8.00
C ASP A 19 -32.65 -2.77 -6.79
N ARG A 20 -33.32 -1.67 -6.43
CA ARG A 20 -33.00 -0.88 -5.23
C ARG A 20 -33.16 -1.70 -3.94
N TYR A 21 -34.22 -2.49 -3.83
CA TYR A 21 -34.41 -3.40 -2.70
C TYR A 21 -33.22 -4.38 -2.57
N ILE A 22 -32.82 -5.02 -3.66
CA ILE A 22 -31.67 -5.96 -3.67
C ILE A 22 -30.38 -5.28 -3.15
N VAL A 23 -30.12 -4.04 -3.59
CA VAL A 23 -28.95 -3.27 -3.15
C VAL A 23 -29.04 -2.91 -1.67
N LEU A 24 -30.18 -2.42 -1.20
CA LEU A 24 -30.37 -2.03 0.21
C LEU A 24 -30.27 -3.23 1.15
N SER A 25 -30.83 -4.39 0.78
CA SER A 25 -30.72 -5.62 1.57
C SER A 25 -29.26 -6.06 1.72
N ALA A 26 -28.46 -5.96 0.66
CA ALA A 26 -27.04 -6.24 0.73
C ALA A 26 -26.26 -5.19 1.54
N LYS A 27 -26.61 -3.90 1.49
CA LYS A 27 -25.96 -2.87 2.33
C LYS A 27 -26.26 -3.06 3.83
N ARG A 28 -27.47 -3.53 4.16
CA ARG A 28 -27.89 -3.79 5.56
C ARG A 28 -27.14 -4.98 6.16
N ASN A 29 -26.82 -5.99 5.36
CA ASN A 29 -25.97 -7.10 5.78
C ASN A 29 -25.00 -7.48 4.64
N ARG A 30 -23.83 -6.84 4.67
CA ARG A 30 -22.84 -6.90 3.59
C ARG A 30 -22.22 -8.27 3.40
N CYS A 31 -22.29 -9.14 4.40
CA CYS A 31 -21.75 -10.50 4.39
C CYS A 31 -22.74 -11.54 3.82
N THR A 32 -23.92 -11.12 3.35
CA THR A 32 -24.91 -12.03 2.77
C THR A 32 -24.47 -12.56 1.42
N THR A 33 -24.64 -13.86 1.21
CA THR A 33 -24.40 -14.49 -0.09
C THR A 33 -25.47 -14.06 -1.10
N ALA A 34 -25.12 -14.08 -2.39
CA ALA A 34 -26.09 -13.81 -3.45
C ALA A 34 -27.31 -14.76 -3.42
N GLN A 35 -27.16 -15.97 -2.85
CA GLN A 35 -28.27 -16.89 -2.64
C GLN A 35 -29.19 -16.45 -1.49
N GLN A 36 -28.63 -15.99 -0.36
CA GLN A 36 -29.41 -15.47 0.74
C GLN A 36 -30.21 -14.22 0.32
N VAL A 37 -29.59 -13.31 -0.44
CA VAL A 37 -30.29 -12.14 -0.99
C VAL A 37 -31.39 -12.56 -1.98
N ALA A 38 -31.18 -13.60 -2.78
CA ALA A 38 -32.21 -14.15 -3.66
C ALA A 38 -33.40 -14.73 -2.87
N ASN A 39 -33.13 -15.43 -1.76
CA ASN A 39 -34.17 -16.00 -0.89
C ASN A 39 -34.97 -14.89 -0.18
N GLN A 40 -34.30 -13.86 0.33
CA GLN A 40 -34.95 -12.68 0.92
C GLN A 40 -35.83 -11.96 -0.11
N PHE A 41 -35.33 -11.81 -1.34
CA PHE A 41 -36.09 -11.22 -2.43
C PHE A 41 -37.33 -12.04 -2.81
N LEU A 42 -37.21 -13.37 -2.85
CA LEU A 42 -38.35 -14.26 -3.09
C LEU A 42 -39.42 -14.09 -2.01
N ALA A 43 -39.02 -14.09 -0.73
CA ALA A 43 -39.93 -13.90 0.39
C ALA A 43 -40.66 -12.54 0.33
N ALA A 44 -39.96 -11.47 -0.05
CA ALA A 44 -40.54 -10.12 -0.09
C ALA A 44 -41.37 -9.80 -1.36
N SER A 45 -41.07 -10.45 -2.49
CA SER A 45 -41.65 -10.08 -3.79
C SER A 45 -42.44 -11.18 -4.49
N GLY A 46 -42.46 -12.39 -3.92
CA GLY A 46 -43.05 -13.59 -4.51
C GLY A 46 -42.34 -14.09 -5.78
N LYS A 47 -41.22 -13.47 -6.18
CA LYS A 47 -40.56 -13.76 -7.45
C LYS A 47 -39.19 -14.38 -7.25
N GLN A 48 -38.96 -15.52 -7.88
CA GLN A 48 -37.67 -16.19 -7.85
C GLN A 48 -36.67 -15.53 -8.81
N ILE A 49 -35.45 -15.30 -8.33
CA ILE A 49 -34.34 -14.78 -9.13
C ILE A 49 -33.06 -15.59 -8.89
N SER A 50 -32.23 -15.70 -9.93
CA SER A 50 -30.96 -16.43 -9.82
C SER A 50 -29.88 -15.63 -9.06
N ARG A 51 -28.89 -16.33 -8.50
CA ARG A 51 -27.66 -15.72 -7.93
C ARG A 51 -26.97 -14.78 -8.92
N LYS A 52 -26.94 -15.15 -10.21
CA LYS A 52 -26.34 -14.34 -11.29
C LYS A 52 -27.10 -13.02 -11.48
N THR A 53 -28.43 -13.06 -11.38
CA THR A 53 -29.28 -11.86 -11.45
C THR A 53 -28.97 -10.93 -10.28
N VAL A 54 -28.95 -11.46 -9.04
CA VAL A 54 -28.59 -10.70 -7.85
C VAL A 54 -27.22 -10.04 -8.00
N ALA A 55 -26.18 -10.81 -8.33
CA ALA A 55 -24.82 -10.27 -8.49
C ALA A 55 -24.74 -9.18 -9.56
N ARG A 56 -25.50 -9.30 -10.66
CA ARG A 56 -25.58 -8.27 -11.70
C ARG A 56 -26.26 -7.00 -11.19
N ARG A 57 -27.31 -7.11 -10.36
CA ARG A 57 -27.99 -5.95 -9.77
C ARG A 57 -27.12 -5.25 -8.73
N LEU A 58 -26.42 -6.02 -7.90
CA LEU A 58 -25.47 -5.47 -6.93
C LEU A 58 -24.35 -4.70 -7.63
N ARG A 59 -23.76 -5.26 -8.71
CA ARG A 59 -22.78 -4.52 -9.53
C ARG A 59 -23.35 -3.26 -10.17
N GLY A 60 -24.58 -3.33 -10.68
CA GLY A 60 -25.29 -2.16 -11.20
C GLY A 60 -25.54 -1.07 -10.15
N GLY A 61 -25.61 -1.45 -8.87
CA GLY A 61 -25.68 -0.55 -7.72
C GLY A 61 -24.33 -0.18 -7.11
N GLY A 62 -23.21 -0.49 -7.78
CA GLY A 62 -21.85 -0.16 -7.33
C GLY A 62 -21.26 -1.09 -6.27
N LEU A 63 -21.92 -2.19 -5.95
CA LEU A 63 -21.43 -3.17 -4.95
C LEU A 63 -20.71 -4.34 -5.61
N TYR A 64 -19.51 -4.63 -5.11
CA TYR A 64 -18.64 -5.69 -5.60
C TYR A 64 -18.30 -6.64 -4.47
N VAL A 65 -18.23 -7.93 -4.82
CA VAL A 65 -17.80 -8.96 -3.88
C VAL A 65 -16.28 -8.84 -3.67
N ARG A 66 -15.86 -8.73 -2.41
CA ARG A 66 -14.46 -8.61 -1.99
C ARG A 66 -14.24 -9.41 -0.70
N ARG A 67 -12.97 -9.68 -0.38
CA ARG A 67 -12.61 -10.11 0.97
C ARG A 67 -12.78 -8.91 1.93
N PRO A 68 -13.43 -9.11 3.10
CA PRO A 68 -13.49 -8.08 4.13
C PRO A 68 -12.09 -7.82 4.68
N VAL A 69 -11.86 -6.60 5.15
CA VAL A 69 -10.70 -6.30 5.99
C VAL A 69 -11.05 -6.76 7.40
N VAL A 70 -10.18 -7.53 8.02
CA VAL A 70 -10.32 -7.94 9.42
C VAL A 70 -9.34 -7.08 10.23
N CYS A 71 -9.86 -6.09 10.94
CA CYS A 71 -9.06 -5.25 11.82
C CYS A 71 -9.95 -4.61 12.89
N VAL A 72 -9.33 -4.03 13.92
CA VAL A 72 -10.06 -3.22 14.91
C VAL A 72 -10.29 -1.83 14.33
N PRO A 73 -11.51 -1.27 14.35
CA PRO A 73 -11.76 0.09 13.89
C PRO A 73 -10.90 1.11 14.67
N LEU A 74 -9.99 1.80 13.97
CA LEU A 74 -9.09 2.78 14.59
C LEU A 74 -9.78 4.13 14.82
N THR A 75 -9.66 4.65 16.05
CA THR A 75 -10.04 6.04 16.38
C THR A 75 -9.16 7.04 15.65
N ARG A 76 -9.60 8.31 15.54
CA ARG A 76 -8.79 9.38 14.94
C ARG A 76 -7.45 9.53 15.66
N GLN A 77 -7.45 9.43 16.99
CA GLN A 77 -6.24 9.53 17.80
C GLN A 77 -5.24 8.42 17.46
N HIS A 78 -5.69 7.15 17.40
CA HIS A 78 -4.81 6.03 17.02
C HIS A 78 -4.16 6.29 15.65
N ARG A 79 -4.95 6.74 14.67
CA ARG A 79 -4.43 7.01 13.31
C ARG A 79 -3.36 8.10 13.28
N THR A 80 -3.52 9.14 14.09
CA THR A 80 -2.54 10.23 14.20
C THR A 80 -1.26 9.74 14.85
N THR A 81 -1.36 9.01 15.96
CA THR A 81 -0.19 8.47 16.67
C THR A 81 0.59 7.49 15.80
N SER A 82 -0.07 6.57 15.09
CA SER A 82 0.63 5.67 14.15
C SER A 82 1.29 6.42 13.01
N LEU A 83 0.66 7.48 12.47
CA LEU A 83 1.27 8.30 11.41
C LEU A 83 2.49 9.07 11.89
N GLN A 84 2.41 9.64 13.09
CA GLN A 84 3.55 10.32 13.71
C GLN A 84 4.71 9.35 13.91
N TRP A 85 4.43 8.15 14.41
CA TRP A 85 5.44 7.11 14.57
C TRP A 85 6.12 6.76 13.23
N CYS A 86 5.35 6.55 12.16
CA CYS A 86 5.91 6.32 10.81
C CYS A 86 6.81 7.49 10.37
N ARG A 87 6.41 8.74 10.65
CA ARG A 87 7.21 9.92 10.32
C ARG A 87 8.48 10.03 11.17
N GLU A 88 8.49 9.57 12.41
CA GLU A 88 9.70 9.56 13.23
C GLU A 88 10.71 8.52 12.74
N HIS A 89 10.23 7.42 12.17
CA HIS A 89 11.05 6.29 11.72
C HIS A 89 11.27 6.23 10.20
N HIS A 90 10.79 7.22 9.43
CA HIS A 90 10.90 7.22 7.96
C HIS A 90 12.34 7.24 7.42
N ASN A 91 13.27 7.79 8.19
CA ASN A 91 14.69 7.88 7.82
C ASN A 91 15.53 6.73 8.40
N TRP A 92 14.92 5.78 9.11
CA TRP A 92 15.64 4.63 9.62
C TRP A 92 16.16 3.77 8.48
N THR A 93 17.45 3.47 8.55
CA THR A 93 18.16 2.66 7.56
C THR A 93 17.92 1.17 7.79
N GLU A 94 18.31 0.35 6.83
CA GLU A 94 18.31 -1.10 7.00
C GLU A 94 19.12 -1.54 8.22
N GLN A 95 20.22 -0.84 8.54
CA GLN A 95 21.06 -1.16 9.70
C GLN A 95 20.34 -0.88 11.02
N ASP A 96 19.54 0.19 11.08
CA ASP A 96 18.74 0.51 12.26
C ASP A 96 17.66 -0.55 12.48
N TRP A 97 16.93 -0.92 11.43
CA TRP A 97 15.93 -2.00 11.48
C TRP A 97 16.55 -3.37 11.72
N ALA A 98 17.79 -3.60 11.27
CA ALA A 98 18.52 -4.84 11.52
C ALA A 98 18.82 -5.06 12.99
N CYS A 99 18.77 -4.01 13.82
CA CYS A 99 18.96 -4.07 15.27
C CYS A 99 17.65 -4.24 16.05
N VAL A 100 16.49 -4.30 15.38
CA VAL A 100 15.17 -4.47 16.01
C VAL A 100 14.72 -5.93 15.99
N LEU A 101 14.43 -6.48 17.18
CA LEU A 101 13.71 -7.75 17.32
C LEU A 101 12.20 -7.47 17.40
N PHE A 102 11.50 -7.72 16.30
CA PHE A 102 10.04 -7.66 16.23
C PHE A 102 9.43 -8.91 16.83
N SER A 103 8.51 -8.75 17.78
CA SER A 103 7.83 -9.87 18.42
C SER A 103 6.33 -9.68 18.51
N ASP A 104 5.60 -10.79 18.66
CA ASP A 104 4.15 -10.80 18.85
C ASP A 104 3.64 -12.18 19.30
N GLU A 105 2.42 -12.20 19.84
CA GLU A 105 1.67 -13.43 20.10
C GLU A 105 0.62 -13.70 19.02
N SER A 106 0.63 -14.91 18.46
CA SER A 106 -0.41 -15.36 17.53
C SER A 106 -1.19 -16.55 18.05
N ARG A 107 -2.41 -16.70 17.54
CA ARG A 107 -3.31 -17.80 17.93
C ARG A 107 -3.71 -18.63 16.72
N PHE A 108 -3.40 -19.93 16.77
CA PHE A 108 -3.73 -20.92 15.76
C PHE A 108 -4.79 -21.90 16.29
N SER A 109 -5.74 -22.32 15.44
CA SER A 109 -6.82 -23.24 15.82
C SER A 109 -6.90 -24.46 14.91
N LEU A 110 -7.43 -25.57 15.46
CA LEU A 110 -7.70 -26.80 14.69
C LEU A 110 -8.89 -26.63 13.73
N SER A 111 -9.90 -25.87 14.15
CA SER A 111 -10.94 -25.43 13.24
C SER A 111 -10.34 -24.38 12.32
N SER A 112 -10.32 -24.66 11.02
CA SER A 112 -10.17 -23.57 10.06
C SER A 112 -11.39 -22.69 10.23
N ASP A 113 -11.23 -21.50 10.82
CA ASP A 113 -12.18 -20.42 10.55
C ASP A 113 -12.26 -20.36 9.04
N CYS A 114 -13.42 -20.71 8.48
CA CYS A 114 -13.56 -20.79 7.05
C CYS A 114 -13.55 -19.34 6.55
N ARG A 115 -12.34 -18.81 6.28
CA ARG A 115 -11.99 -17.45 5.82
C ARG A 115 -12.55 -17.14 4.42
N ARG A 116 -13.73 -17.68 4.08
CA ARG A 116 -14.42 -17.51 2.81
C ARG A 116 -15.67 -16.63 2.95
N GLN A 117 -15.83 -15.92 4.07
CA GLN A 117 -16.86 -14.89 4.14
C GLN A 117 -16.45 -13.73 3.22
N LEU A 118 -17.30 -13.44 2.24
CA LEU A 118 -17.11 -12.36 1.30
C LEU A 118 -18.08 -11.24 1.65
N THR A 119 -17.65 -10.00 1.46
CA THR A 119 -18.45 -8.81 1.71
C THR A 119 -18.80 -8.10 0.40
N TRP A 120 -20.02 -7.57 0.30
CA TRP A 120 -20.45 -6.68 -0.76
C TRP A 120 -20.14 -5.23 -0.37
N ARG A 121 -19.19 -4.62 -1.07
CA ARG A 121 -18.78 -3.23 -0.82
C ARG A 121 -18.53 -2.44 -2.08
N GLU A 122 -18.64 -1.13 -1.94
CA GLU A 122 -18.23 -0.16 -2.93
C GLU A 122 -16.70 -0.22 -3.18
N SER A 123 -16.26 0.24 -4.34
CA SER A 123 -14.81 0.37 -4.60
C SER A 123 -14.22 1.47 -3.72
N GLY A 124 -13.04 1.25 -3.13
CA GLY A 124 -12.35 2.24 -2.29
C GLY A 124 -13.05 2.50 -0.94
N THR A 125 -13.67 1.49 -0.34
CA THR A 125 -14.31 1.61 0.99
C THR A 125 -13.90 0.49 1.94
N ALA A 126 -12.74 -0.14 1.71
CA ALA A 126 -12.30 -1.33 2.44
C ALA A 126 -12.30 -1.14 3.96
N TYR A 127 -11.84 0.02 4.41
CA TYR A 127 -11.58 0.36 5.81
C TYR A 127 -12.69 1.17 6.47
N ARG A 128 -13.87 1.28 5.83
CA ARG A 128 -15.03 1.84 6.51
C ARG A 128 -15.49 0.87 7.61
N PRO A 129 -15.87 1.33 8.80
CA PRO A 129 -16.31 0.46 9.90
C PRO A 129 -17.37 -0.56 9.48
N GLU A 130 -18.31 -0.15 8.61
CA GLU A 130 -19.36 -1.02 8.06
C GLU A 130 -18.87 -2.16 7.14
N ASN A 131 -17.64 -2.09 6.63
CA ASN A 131 -17.02 -3.07 5.72
C ASN A 131 -15.92 -3.91 6.39
N ILE A 132 -15.57 -3.57 7.63
CA ILE A 132 -14.60 -4.28 8.45
C ILE A 132 -15.34 -5.41 9.19
N GLN A 133 -14.70 -6.58 9.26
CA GLN A 133 -15.14 -7.63 10.16
C GLN A 133 -14.27 -7.61 11.40
N GLU A 134 -14.89 -7.47 12.57
CA GLU A 134 -14.21 -7.74 13.83
C GLU A 134 -13.99 -9.25 13.97
N LYS A 135 -12.90 -9.62 14.64
CA LYS A 135 -12.57 -11.03 14.89
C LYS A 135 -13.55 -11.54 15.97
N ASP A 136 -14.53 -12.35 15.56
CA ASP A 136 -15.44 -13.03 16.48
C ASP A 136 -14.69 -13.94 17.49
N ARG A 137 -15.35 -14.22 18.62
CA ARG A 137 -14.82 -14.93 19.79
C ARG A 137 -14.05 -16.21 19.45
N TYR A 138 -12.91 -16.35 20.13
CA TYR A 138 -11.93 -17.41 19.94
C TYR A 138 -12.51 -18.84 19.98
N PRO A 139 -12.12 -19.73 19.05
CA PRO A 139 -12.46 -21.14 19.13
C PRO A 139 -11.87 -21.78 20.39
N THR A 140 -12.64 -22.68 21.01
CA THR A 140 -12.28 -23.44 22.23
C THR A 140 -11.06 -24.36 22.06
N CYS A 141 -10.66 -24.66 20.82
CA CYS A 141 -9.49 -25.49 20.50
C CYS A 141 -8.39 -24.69 19.76
N SER A 142 -7.87 -23.64 20.40
CA SER A 142 -6.75 -22.83 19.93
C SER A 142 -5.49 -22.99 20.77
N ILE A 143 -4.35 -22.66 20.18
CA ILE A 143 -3.01 -22.62 20.77
C ILE A 143 -2.46 -21.21 20.56
N MET A 144 -1.89 -20.64 21.60
CA MET A 144 -1.20 -19.36 21.57
C MET A 144 0.30 -19.62 21.47
N VAL A 145 0.96 -18.92 20.55
CA VAL A 145 2.40 -19.00 20.32
C VAL A 145 2.99 -17.61 20.34
N TRP A 146 4.27 -17.52 20.70
CA TRP A 146 5.07 -16.31 20.64
C TRP A 146 6.31 -16.56 19.81
N ALA A 147 6.76 -15.57 19.04
CA ALA A 147 8.10 -15.57 18.45
C ALA A 147 8.60 -14.15 18.25
N GLY A 148 9.91 -14.05 18.03
CA GLY A 148 10.58 -12.85 17.55
C GLY A 148 11.31 -13.11 16.22
N ILE A 149 11.33 -12.10 15.35
CA ILE A 149 12.05 -12.06 14.07
C ILE A 149 12.94 -10.83 14.00
N MET A 150 14.07 -10.98 13.33
CA MET A 150 15.10 -9.95 13.15
C MET A 150 15.81 -10.20 11.82
N ILE A 151 16.51 -9.20 11.28
CA ILE A 151 17.42 -9.45 10.16
C ILE A 151 18.51 -10.41 10.60
N ASN A 152 18.73 -11.48 9.83
CA ASN A 152 19.67 -12.57 10.12
C ASN A 152 19.40 -13.37 11.41
N GLY A 153 18.20 -13.23 12.00
CA GLY A 153 17.88 -13.92 13.25
C GLY A 153 16.39 -14.17 13.48
N ARG A 154 16.10 -15.18 14.31
CA ARG A 154 14.75 -15.45 14.80
C ARG A 154 14.81 -16.26 16.09
N THR A 155 13.78 -16.13 16.92
CA THR A 155 13.63 -17.00 18.08
C THR A 155 13.14 -18.38 17.67
N ARG A 156 13.24 -19.34 18.59
CA ARG A 156 12.38 -20.54 18.51
C ARG A 156 10.92 -20.13 18.70
N LEU A 157 10.00 -20.88 18.10
CA LEU A 157 8.58 -20.70 18.35
C LEU A 157 8.25 -21.16 19.76
N HIS A 158 7.85 -20.24 20.63
CA HIS A 158 7.44 -20.54 22.00
C HIS A 158 5.95 -20.84 22.04
N VAL A 159 5.56 -21.91 22.74
CA VAL A 159 4.15 -22.24 22.98
C VAL A 159 3.77 -21.69 24.33
N VAL A 160 2.89 -20.68 24.33
CA VAL A 160 2.44 -20.02 25.55
C VAL A 160 1.54 -20.98 26.33
N ALA A 161 1.91 -21.25 27.59
CA ALA A 161 1.11 -22.13 28.44
C ALA A 161 -0.27 -21.52 28.74
N ASN A 162 -1.29 -22.38 28.84
CA ASN A 162 -2.67 -21.97 29.09
C ASN A 162 -2.78 -21.06 30.34
N GLY A 163 -3.69 -20.10 30.28
CA GLY A 163 -3.95 -19.15 31.36
C GLY A 163 -3.61 -17.72 30.95
N THR A 164 -3.84 -16.78 31.87
CA THR A 164 -3.56 -15.36 31.62
C THR A 164 -2.05 -15.11 31.63
N MET A 165 -1.56 -14.37 30.63
CA MET A 165 -0.18 -13.87 30.63
C MET A 165 -0.06 -12.73 31.65
N THR A 166 0.76 -12.91 32.68
CA THR A 166 1.09 -11.87 33.66
C THR A 166 2.44 -11.25 33.30
N GLY A 167 2.76 -10.07 33.84
CA GLY A 167 4.08 -9.47 33.62
C GLY A 167 5.23 -10.38 34.09
N GLN A 168 5.08 -11.07 35.22
CA GLN A 168 6.10 -12.02 35.69
C GLN A 168 6.25 -13.21 34.75
N ARG A 169 5.15 -13.80 34.26
CA ARG A 169 5.22 -14.88 33.28
C ARG A 169 5.86 -14.41 31.97
N TYR A 170 5.60 -13.18 31.56
CA TYR A 170 6.25 -12.61 30.38
C TYR A 170 7.76 -12.50 30.57
N ILE A 171 8.24 -12.10 31.75
CA ILE A 171 9.67 -12.10 32.09
C ILE A 171 10.26 -13.52 32.00
N ASP A 172 9.62 -14.47 32.71
CA ASP A 172 10.16 -15.82 32.90
C ASP A 172 10.08 -16.68 31.64
N GLU A 173 9.02 -16.52 30.84
CA GLU A 173 8.78 -17.32 29.63
C GLU A 173 9.36 -16.66 28.37
N ILE A 174 9.41 -15.32 28.30
CA ILE A 174 9.72 -14.60 27.06
C ILE A 174 11.02 -13.80 27.16
N LEU A 175 11.11 -12.84 28.07
CA LEU A 175 12.21 -11.88 28.09
C LEU A 175 13.56 -12.55 28.37
N LEU A 176 13.66 -13.26 29.49
CA LEU A 176 14.92 -13.87 29.92
C LEU A 176 15.36 -15.07 29.06
N PRO A 177 14.46 -15.97 28.60
CA PRO A 177 14.86 -17.11 27.79
C PRO A 177 15.11 -16.77 26.32
N HIS A 178 14.45 -15.75 25.77
CA HIS A 178 14.48 -15.48 24.34
C HIS A 178 15.08 -14.12 24.01
N VAL A 179 14.54 -13.03 24.55
CA VAL A 179 14.93 -11.66 24.16
C VAL A 179 16.35 -11.33 24.62
N ARG A 180 16.72 -11.69 25.84
CA ARG A 180 18.06 -11.46 26.42
C ARG A 180 19.20 -12.02 25.56
N LEU A 181 18.98 -13.15 24.90
CA LEU A 181 19.99 -13.77 24.02
C LEU A 181 20.32 -12.87 22.82
N PHE A 182 19.31 -12.19 22.26
CA PHE A 182 19.52 -11.26 21.16
C PHE A 182 20.17 -9.96 21.63
N CYS A 183 19.78 -9.46 22.81
CA CYS A 183 20.45 -8.33 23.44
C CYS A 183 21.95 -8.59 23.61
N GLY A 184 22.32 -9.76 24.15
CA GLY A 184 23.74 -10.14 24.31
C GLY A 184 24.48 -10.34 22.98
N ALA A 185 23.80 -10.76 21.91
CA ALA A 185 24.41 -10.98 20.60
C ALA A 185 24.60 -9.68 19.79
N VAL A 186 23.68 -8.72 19.92
CA VAL A 186 23.68 -7.46 19.15
C VAL A 186 24.38 -6.32 19.92
N GLY A 187 24.32 -6.35 21.25
CA GLY A 187 24.90 -5.33 22.12
C GLY A 187 24.06 -4.06 22.22
N ASP A 188 24.70 -2.93 22.51
CA ASP A 188 24.07 -1.65 22.89
C ASP A 188 23.08 -1.07 21.87
N LYS A 189 23.13 -1.54 20.61
CA LYS A 189 22.19 -1.11 19.56
C LYS A 189 20.89 -1.90 19.55
N PHE A 190 20.80 -2.97 20.35
CA PHE A 190 19.64 -3.85 20.36
C PHE A 190 18.39 -3.11 20.79
N VAL A 191 17.33 -3.24 19.99
CA VAL A 191 16.01 -2.71 20.30
C VAL A 191 15.00 -3.84 20.29
N PHE A 192 14.24 -3.96 21.37
CA PHE A 192 13.15 -4.92 21.49
C PHE A 192 11.81 -4.27 21.17
N MET A 193 11.04 -4.89 20.28
CA MET A 193 9.69 -4.46 19.93
C MET A 193 8.68 -5.48 20.47
N ASP A 194 7.78 -4.96 21.31
CA ASP A 194 6.57 -5.63 21.81
C ASP A 194 5.36 -4.70 21.61
N ASP A 195 4.15 -5.26 21.72
CA ASP A 195 2.94 -4.45 21.71
C ASP A 195 2.70 -3.78 23.09
N ASN A 196 1.67 -2.93 23.16
CA ASN A 196 1.30 -2.25 24.40
C ASN A 196 0.34 -3.09 25.29
N ALA A 197 0.39 -4.43 25.23
CA ALA A 197 -0.42 -5.26 26.11
C ALA A 197 -0.14 -4.96 27.58
N THR A 198 -1.17 -5.08 28.43
CA THR A 198 -1.07 -4.71 29.85
C THR A 198 -0.02 -5.52 30.60
N CYS A 199 0.21 -6.77 30.21
CA CYS A 199 1.28 -7.60 30.78
C CYS A 199 2.69 -7.11 30.42
N HIS A 200 2.88 -6.45 29.28
CA HIS A 200 4.19 -5.91 28.86
C HIS A 200 4.51 -4.57 29.54
N ARG A 201 3.50 -3.92 30.11
CA ARG A 201 3.60 -2.55 30.67
C ARG A 201 3.55 -2.53 32.21
N THR A 202 3.85 -3.64 32.86
CA THR A 202 3.98 -3.69 34.33
C THR A 202 5.32 -3.11 34.78
N LEU A 203 5.39 -2.64 36.04
CA LEU A 203 6.65 -2.16 36.63
C LEU A 203 7.74 -3.24 36.63
N ALA A 204 7.39 -4.48 37.01
CA ALA A 204 8.34 -5.59 37.01
C ALA A 204 8.96 -5.85 35.63
N VAL A 205 8.18 -5.71 34.55
CA VAL A 205 8.70 -5.86 33.18
C VAL A 205 9.62 -4.70 32.83
N GLN A 206 9.28 -3.47 33.20
CA GLN A 206 10.14 -2.32 32.97
C GLN A 206 11.48 -2.45 33.71
N ASP A 207 11.43 -2.80 35.00
CA ASP A 207 12.64 -3.03 35.82
C ASP A 207 13.53 -4.14 35.23
N CYS A 208 12.90 -5.22 34.74
CA CYS A 208 13.62 -6.30 34.06
C CYS A 208 14.32 -5.82 32.77
N LEU A 209 13.63 -5.05 31.92
CA LEU A 209 14.26 -4.52 30.70
C LEU A 209 15.42 -3.57 31.03
N ASP A 210 15.24 -2.69 32.01
CA ASP A 210 16.25 -1.71 32.41
C ASP A 210 17.50 -2.41 32.99
N SER A 211 17.31 -3.43 33.84
CA SER A 211 18.41 -4.23 34.42
C SER A 211 19.17 -5.09 33.41
N GLU A 212 18.50 -5.55 32.35
CA GLU A 212 19.11 -6.31 31.26
C GLU A 212 19.66 -5.38 30.14
N GLY A 213 19.50 -4.06 30.28
CA GLY A 213 19.95 -3.07 29.29
C GLY A 213 19.18 -3.13 27.97
N ILE A 214 17.95 -3.65 27.97
CA ILE A 214 17.14 -3.84 26.78
C ILE A 214 16.34 -2.56 26.48
N GLN A 215 16.69 -1.87 25.39
CA GLN A 215 15.90 -0.74 24.93
C GLN A 215 14.61 -1.21 24.26
N ARG A 216 13.47 -0.68 24.68
CA ARG A 216 12.17 -0.94 24.05
C ARG A 216 11.88 0.07 22.92
N LEU A 217 11.39 -0.42 21.79
CA LEU A 217 10.84 0.42 20.73
C LEU A 217 9.50 1.01 21.17
N VAL A 218 9.37 2.34 21.13
CA VAL A 218 8.07 3.00 21.35
C VAL A 218 7.12 2.50 20.26
N TRP A 219 5.98 1.93 20.62
CA TRP A 219 5.04 1.36 19.66
C TRP A 219 3.67 2.04 19.74
N PRO A 220 3.03 2.40 18.60
CA PRO A 220 1.69 2.98 18.60
C PRO A 220 0.62 1.92 18.91
N ALA A 221 -0.39 2.30 19.71
CA ALA A 221 -1.50 1.40 20.05
C ALA A 221 -2.29 0.92 18.81
N HIS A 222 -2.80 -0.30 18.86
CA HIS A 222 -3.60 -0.93 17.78
C HIS A 222 -2.93 -0.93 16.39
N SER A 223 -1.60 -0.94 16.35
CA SER A 223 -0.83 -0.86 15.09
C SER A 223 -0.23 -2.20 14.71
N SER A 224 -1.04 -3.27 14.74
CA SER A 224 -0.57 -4.60 14.33
C SER A 224 -0.19 -4.64 12.85
N ASP A 225 -0.79 -3.78 12.02
CA ASP A 225 -0.45 -3.60 10.61
C ASP A 225 0.98 -3.09 10.38
N LEU A 226 1.59 -2.43 11.37
CA LEU A 226 2.98 -2.00 11.32
C LEU A 226 3.96 -3.11 11.73
N ASN A 227 3.50 -4.18 12.38
CA ASN A 227 4.38 -5.23 12.89
C ASN A 227 4.68 -6.25 11.76
N PRO A 228 5.93 -6.34 11.27
CA PRO A 228 6.29 -7.24 10.17
C PRO A 228 5.99 -8.72 10.47
N ILE A 229 6.01 -9.14 11.74
CA ILE A 229 5.78 -10.54 12.12
C ILE A 229 4.37 -11.05 11.78
N GLU A 230 3.38 -10.16 11.63
CA GLU A 230 2.02 -10.54 11.22
C GLU A 230 2.00 -11.19 9.82
N ASN A 231 2.86 -10.73 8.92
CA ASN A 231 3.04 -11.35 7.60
C ASN A 231 3.64 -12.76 7.71
N VAL A 232 4.51 -12.96 8.71
CA VAL A 232 5.13 -14.26 9.00
C VAL A 232 4.10 -15.22 9.61
N TRP A 233 3.19 -14.75 10.46
CA TRP A 233 2.08 -15.56 10.97
C TRP A 233 1.16 -16.09 9.87
N ASP A 234 0.84 -15.25 8.89
CA ASP A 234 0.04 -15.69 7.74
C ASP A 234 0.82 -16.68 6.85
N ALA A 235 2.13 -16.49 6.67
CA ALA A 235 2.99 -17.45 5.98
C ALA A 235 3.04 -18.81 6.70
N LEU A 236 3.25 -18.81 8.01
CA LEU A 236 3.26 -20.02 8.85
C LEU A 236 1.91 -20.75 8.78
N GLY A 237 0.80 -20.00 8.90
CA GLY A 237 -0.55 -20.55 8.79
C GLY A 237 -0.82 -21.21 7.44
N ARG A 238 -0.32 -20.64 6.34
CA ARG A 238 -0.39 -21.26 5.01
C ARG A 238 0.41 -22.55 4.93
N GLN A 239 1.63 -22.59 5.47
CA GLN A 239 2.46 -23.80 5.45
C GLN A 239 1.79 -24.93 6.23
N VAL A 240 1.29 -24.66 7.44
CA VAL A 240 0.55 -25.65 8.25
C VAL A 240 -0.71 -26.15 7.53
N ALA A 241 -1.47 -25.25 6.89
CA ALA A 241 -2.68 -25.61 6.14
C ALA A 241 -2.39 -26.42 4.85
N GLY A 242 -1.20 -26.25 4.27
CA GLY A 242 -0.72 -26.93 3.08
C GLY A 242 -0.12 -28.32 3.34
N ARG A 243 0.06 -28.73 4.59
CA ARG A 243 0.59 -30.06 4.92
C ARG A 243 -0.34 -31.17 4.44
N ASN A 244 0.26 -32.28 3.96
CA ASN A 244 -0.47 -33.48 3.55
C ASN A 244 -1.34 -34.04 4.69
N TYR A 245 -0.81 -34.02 5.91
CA TYR A 245 -1.52 -34.44 7.11
C TYR A 245 -1.86 -33.21 7.96
N ARG A 246 -3.15 -32.89 8.03
CA ARG A 246 -3.62 -31.77 8.84
C ARG A 246 -3.59 -32.13 10.32
N PRO A 247 -3.19 -31.20 11.20
CA PRO A 247 -3.29 -31.40 12.64
C PRO A 247 -4.73 -31.71 13.07
N THR A 248 -4.90 -32.74 13.90
CA THR A 248 -6.21 -33.19 14.39
C THR A 248 -6.41 -32.94 15.89
N ASN A 249 -5.32 -32.65 16.61
CA ASN A 249 -5.33 -32.33 18.04
C ASN A 249 -4.24 -31.30 18.39
N LYS A 250 -4.29 -30.74 19.61
CA LYS A 250 -3.37 -29.68 20.04
C LYS A 250 -1.90 -30.08 19.91
N ASN A 251 -1.52 -31.29 20.31
CA ASN A 251 -0.11 -31.73 20.24
C ASN A 251 0.39 -31.84 18.79
N THR A 252 -0.43 -32.38 17.89
CA THR A 252 -0.10 -32.43 16.46
C THR A 252 -0.04 -31.03 15.83
N LEU A 253 -0.81 -30.07 16.35
CA LEU A 253 -0.78 -28.68 15.90
C LEU A 253 0.47 -27.96 16.40
N ILE A 254 0.85 -28.13 17.68
CA ILE A 254 2.11 -27.63 18.22
C ILE A 254 3.27 -28.13 17.37
N ARG A 255 3.35 -29.46 17.16
CA ARG A 255 4.43 -30.06 16.36
C ARG A 255 4.45 -29.50 14.93
N ALA A 256 3.30 -29.39 14.28
CA ALA A 256 3.23 -28.84 12.93
C ALA A 256 3.68 -27.36 12.88
N LEU A 257 3.28 -26.54 13.85
CA LEU A 257 3.69 -25.13 13.92
C LEU A 257 5.20 -25.00 14.16
N THR A 258 5.76 -25.76 15.09
CA THR A 258 7.21 -25.74 15.37
C THR A 258 8.01 -26.19 14.15
N GLU A 259 7.64 -27.31 13.52
CA GLU A 259 8.35 -27.81 12.34
C GLU A 259 8.25 -26.85 11.14
N GLU A 260 7.08 -26.24 10.89
CA GLU A 260 6.95 -25.30 9.78
C GLU A 260 7.65 -23.97 10.08
N TRP A 261 7.69 -23.52 11.33
CA TRP A 261 8.48 -22.36 11.74
C TRP A 261 9.96 -22.58 11.45
N ASP A 262 10.51 -23.72 11.86
CA ASP A 262 11.92 -24.05 11.65
C ASP A 262 12.28 -24.16 10.15
N LYS A 263 11.33 -24.56 9.30
CA LYS A 263 11.50 -24.62 7.85
C LYS A 263 11.40 -23.27 7.14
N LEU A 264 10.85 -22.23 7.77
CA LEU A 264 10.77 -20.92 7.12
C LEU A 264 12.19 -20.44 6.79
N PRO A 265 12.50 -20.05 5.53
CA PRO A 265 13.82 -19.54 5.21
C PRO A 265 14.09 -18.21 5.91
N GLN A 266 15.30 -18.01 6.43
CA GLN A 266 15.69 -16.73 7.06
C GLN A 266 15.52 -15.55 6.07
N GLN A 267 15.82 -15.75 4.79
CA GLN A 267 15.60 -14.76 3.73
C GLN A 267 14.16 -14.25 3.66
N LEU A 268 13.15 -15.08 3.97
CA LEU A 268 11.76 -14.64 4.01
C LEU A 268 11.55 -13.64 5.15
N LEU A 269 12.13 -13.91 6.32
CA LEU A 269 12.03 -13.03 7.49
C LEU A 269 12.78 -11.72 7.23
N ASP A 270 13.99 -11.79 6.68
CA ASP A 270 14.80 -10.63 6.33
C ASP A 270 14.06 -9.73 5.33
N ASN A 271 13.45 -10.31 4.29
CA ASN A 271 12.65 -9.56 3.32
C ASN A 271 11.46 -8.84 3.96
N VAL A 272 10.83 -9.47 4.96
CA VAL A 272 9.69 -8.91 5.69
C VAL A 272 10.12 -7.81 6.66
N VAL A 273 11.32 -7.88 7.25
CA VAL A 273 11.86 -6.78 8.07
C VAL A 273 12.41 -5.64 7.21
N GLN A 274 13.12 -5.93 6.11
CA GLN A 274 13.59 -4.93 5.14
C GLN A 274 12.47 -4.16 4.46
N SER A 275 11.27 -4.75 4.44
CA SER A 275 10.04 -4.10 3.99
C SER A 275 9.77 -2.80 4.78
N MET A 276 10.22 -2.70 6.04
CA MET A 276 10.12 -1.50 6.87
C MET A 276 10.88 -0.30 6.30
N VAL A 277 11.92 -0.54 5.48
CA VAL A 277 12.69 0.51 4.77
C VAL A 277 11.94 1.02 3.54
N LYS A 278 11.08 0.19 2.93
CA LYS A 278 10.53 0.38 1.58
C LYS A 278 9.29 1.28 1.49
N GLY A 279 8.89 1.91 2.60
CA GLY A 279 7.84 2.92 2.61
C GLY A 279 8.16 4.16 1.74
N GLY A 280 9.41 4.34 1.31
CA GLY A 280 9.80 5.31 0.28
C GLY A 280 10.06 4.61 -1.06
N VAL A 281 9.44 5.09 -2.14
CA VAL A 281 9.79 4.66 -3.51
C VAL A 281 11.30 4.85 -3.72
N ASN A 282 12.01 3.74 -3.93
CA ASN A 282 13.47 3.70 -3.98
C ASN A 282 14.03 4.68 -5.04
N LEU A 283 15.12 5.39 -4.72
CA LEU A 283 15.87 6.23 -5.66
C LEU A 283 16.16 5.50 -6.99
N CYS A 284 16.40 4.18 -6.92
CA CYS A 284 16.57 3.33 -8.10
C CYS A 284 15.35 3.36 -9.04
N CYS A 285 14.12 3.43 -8.54
CA CYS A 285 12.92 3.55 -9.36
C CYS A 285 12.87 4.90 -10.08
N TYR A 286 13.22 5.99 -9.40
CA TYR A 286 13.29 7.33 -10.00
C TYR A 286 14.36 7.43 -11.09
N LEU A 287 15.54 6.84 -10.84
CA LEU A 287 16.62 6.76 -11.80
C LEU A 287 16.24 5.87 -13.01
N THR A 288 15.62 4.72 -12.76
CA THR A 288 15.18 3.81 -13.83
C THR A 288 14.18 4.49 -14.76
N VAL A 289 13.18 5.19 -14.22
CA VAL A 289 12.21 5.94 -15.04
C VAL A 289 12.91 7.04 -15.85
N GLY A 290 13.81 7.81 -15.24
CA GLY A 290 14.57 8.84 -15.94
C GLY A 290 15.41 8.27 -17.08
N ILE A 291 16.10 7.15 -16.85
CA ILE A 291 16.92 6.46 -17.85
C ILE A 291 16.05 5.93 -18.99
N ILE A 292 14.94 5.25 -18.69
CA ILE A 292 14.04 4.73 -19.72
C ILE A 292 13.47 5.88 -20.56
N ALA A 293 13.00 6.95 -19.91
CA ALA A 293 12.48 8.14 -20.61
C ALA A 293 13.54 8.74 -21.53
N PHE A 294 14.81 8.76 -21.14
CA PHE A 294 15.91 9.22 -21.99
C PHE A 294 16.15 8.28 -23.18
N LEU A 295 16.27 6.98 -22.92
CA LEU A 295 16.57 5.97 -23.94
C LEU A 295 15.48 5.85 -25.02
N CYS A 296 14.21 6.02 -24.66
CA CYS A 296 13.10 5.95 -25.61
C CYS A 296 13.17 7.02 -26.71
N TYR A 297 13.85 8.14 -26.47
CA TYR A 297 13.98 9.25 -27.42
C TYR A 297 15.41 9.47 -27.91
N LEU A 298 16.34 8.56 -27.59
CA LEU A 298 17.75 8.71 -27.98
C LEU A 298 17.91 8.80 -29.51
N ASN A 299 17.05 8.09 -30.25
CA ASN A 299 17.01 8.13 -31.71
C ASN A 299 16.65 9.52 -32.28
N ALA A 300 15.95 10.37 -31.51
CA ALA A 300 15.54 11.70 -31.95
C ALA A 300 16.70 12.72 -31.94
N LEU A 301 17.84 12.41 -31.30
CA LEU A 301 18.99 13.31 -31.24
C LEU A 301 19.60 13.63 -32.61
N ASN A 302 19.48 12.70 -33.55
CA ASN A 302 20.05 12.82 -34.90
C ASN A 302 19.03 13.26 -35.95
N CYS A 303 17.84 13.69 -35.53
CA CYS A 303 16.82 14.21 -36.43
C CYS A 303 17.05 15.70 -36.71
N ASP A 304 16.58 16.15 -37.88
CA ASP A 304 16.54 17.56 -38.25
C ASP A 304 15.27 18.25 -37.73
N PHE A 305 15.26 19.59 -37.75
CA PHE A 305 14.05 20.38 -37.51
C PHE A 305 12.98 20.08 -38.55
N VAL A 306 11.74 19.87 -38.08
CA VAL A 306 10.60 19.54 -38.94
C VAL A 306 9.39 20.38 -38.57
N PHE A 307 8.54 20.67 -39.56
CA PHE A 307 7.27 21.39 -39.38
C PHE A 307 7.44 22.71 -38.60
N ASP A 308 6.77 22.78 -37.46
CA ASP A 308 6.71 23.90 -36.55
C ASP A 308 8.08 24.31 -35.99
N ASP A 309 9.06 23.40 -35.90
CA ASP A 309 10.39 23.76 -35.40
C ASP A 309 11.07 24.82 -36.28
N MET A 310 10.80 24.81 -37.59
CA MET A 310 11.37 25.75 -38.54
C MET A 310 10.88 27.17 -38.22
N SER A 311 9.57 27.36 -38.11
CA SER A 311 8.99 28.66 -37.78
C SER A 311 9.33 29.10 -36.35
N ALA A 312 9.36 28.17 -35.39
CA ALA A 312 9.55 28.48 -33.97
C ALA A 312 11.01 28.78 -33.60
N ILE A 313 11.97 28.17 -34.29
CA ILE A 313 13.39 28.22 -33.94
C ILE A 313 14.23 28.86 -35.06
N ARG A 314 14.08 28.37 -36.30
CA ARG A 314 14.89 28.83 -37.42
C ARG A 314 14.48 30.22 -37.87
N ASP A 315 13.19 30.50 -38.01
CA ASP A 315 12.73 31.78 -38.59
C ASP A 315 12.43 32.84 -37.53
N ASN A 316 12.21 32.41 -36.29
CA ASN A 316 11.90 33.28 -35.17
C ASN A 316 13.11 34.15 -34.77
N GLN A 317 12.94 35.47 -34.94
CA GLN A 317 13.98 36.46 -34.66
C GLN A 317 14.18 36.72 -33.16
N ASP A 318 13.22 36.35 -32.32
CA ASP A 318 13.31 36.59 -30.87
C ASP A 318 14.36 35.70 -30.19
N LEU A 319 14.82 34.63 -30.86
CA LEU A 319 15.91 33.77 -30.38
C LEU A 319 17.29 34.38 -30.66
N ARG A 320 17.38 35.41 -31.50
CA ARG A 320 18.65 35.99 -31.92
C ARG A 320 19.22 36.91 -30.83
N PRO A 321 20.55 36.93 -30.62
CA PRO A 321 21.16 37.82 -29.63
C PRO A 321 21.01 39.30 -29.99
N SER A 322 20.77 39.61 -31.28
CA SER A 322 20.59 40.97 -31.79
C SER A 322 19.22 41.59 -31.44
N THR A 323 18.23 40.79 -31.07
CA THR A 323 16.88 41.29 -30.72
C THR A 323 16.73 41.44 -29.21
N SER A 324 15.94 42.42 -28.75
CA SER A 324 15.74 42.65 -27.31
C SER A 324 15.04 41.48 -26.64
N ILE A 325 15.50 41.07 -25.44
CA ILE A 325 14.84 40.01 -24.66
C ILE A 325 13.41 40.39 -24.24
N PHE A 326 13.11 41.68 -24.14
CA PHE A 326 11.76 42.17 -23.81
C PHE A 326 10.74 41.89 -24.92
N ASN A 327 11.18 41.56 -26.14
CA ASN A 327 10.28 41.14 -27.22
C ASN A 327 9.52 39.87 -26.84
N LEU A 328 10.11 38.97 -26.04
CA LEU A 328 9.46 37.73 -25.59
C LEU A 328 8.17 38.02 -24.79
N LEU A 329 8.08 39.19 -24.15
CA LEU A 329 6.88 39.60 -23.39
C LEU A 329 5.80 40.24 -24.27
N LYS A 330 6.13 40.59 -25.52
CA LYS A 330 5.25 41.33 -26.44
C LYS A 330 4.85 40.51 -27.68
N ASN A 331 5.62 39.48 -28.00
CA ASN A 331 5.42 38.66 -29.17
C ASN A 331 4.77 37.31 -28.80
N ASP A 332 4.15 36.67 -29.80
CA ASP A 332 3.69 35.30 -29.69
C ASP A 332 4.84 34.30 -29.84
N PHE A 333 4.51 33.01 -29.72
CA PHE A 333 5.45 31.88 -29.80
C PHE A 333 6.32 31.88 -31.07
N TRP A 334 5.84 32.48 -32.16
CA TRP A 334 6.50 32.49 -33.46
C TRP A 334 7.32 33.77 -33.70
N GLY A 335 7.33 34.70 -32.75
CA GLY A 335 8.03 35.99 -32.86
C GLY A 335 7.22 37.10 -33.50
N THR A 336 5.89 36.95 -33.63
CA THR A 336 5.02 38.00 -34.16
C THR A 336 4.43 38.84 -33.01
N PRO A 337 4.46 40.18 -33.06
CA PRO A 337 3.84 41.02 -32.03
C PRO A 337 2.39 40.63 -31.77
N ILE A 338 2.06 40.36 -30.51
CA ILE A 338 0.79 39.74 -30.12
C ILE A 338 -0.42 40.63 -30.44
N GLN A 339 -0.22 41.94 -30.63
CA GLN A 339 -1.30 42.87 -30.99
C GLN A 339 -1.70 42.76 -32.48
N LYS A 340 -0.82 42.29 -33.37
CA LYS A 340 -1.10 42.22 -34.82
C LYS A 340 -2.20 41.20 -35.14
N GLU A 341 -3.02 41.47 -36.15
CA GLU A 341 -4.09 40.55 -36.58
C GLU A 341 -3.55 39.21 -37.06
N GLN A 342 -2.42 39.21 -37.75
CA GLN A 342 -1.74 38.01 -38.25
C GLN A 342 -1.02 37.16 -37.17
N SER A 343 -1.01 37.62 -35.91
CA SER A 343 -0.44 36.84 -34.82
C SER A 343 -1.31 35.63 -34.51
N HIS A 344 -0.68 34.49 -34.24
CA HIS A 344 -1.39 33.28 -33.80
C HIS A 344 -1.93 33.42 -32.36
N LYS A 345 -1.58 34.50 -31.65
CA LYS A 345 -1.98 34.78 -30.25
C LYS A 345 -1.54 33.71 -29.24
N SER A 346 -0.59 32.85 -29.59
CA SER A 346 -0.04 31.82 -28.70
C SER A 346 1.04 32.44 -27.81
N TYR A 347 0.70 32.87 -26.60
CA TYR A 347 1.64 33.51 -25.68
C TYR A 347 2.42 32.47 -24.83
N ARG A 348 3.72 32.29 -25.11
CA ARG A 348 4.59 31.28 -24.46
C ARG A 348 6.01 31.82 -24.18
N PRO A 349 6.15 32.92 -23.43
CA PRO A 349 7.42 33.63 -23.26
C PRO A 349 8.54 32.74 -22.67
N LEU A 350 8.20 31.85 -21.73
CA LEU A 350 9.18 30.95 -21.12
C LEU A 350 9.69 29.89 -22.09
N CYS A 351 8.85 29.40 -23.01
CA CYS A 351 9.27 28.43 -24.02
C CYS A 351 10.18 29.08 -25.07
N VAL A 352 9.85 30.30 -25.50
CA VAL A 352 10.73 31.05 -26.42
C VAL A 352 12.05 31.41 -25.74
N LEU A 353 12.03 31.69 -24.43
CA LEU A 353 13.25 31.91 -23.64
C LEU A 353 14.13 30.67 -23.60
N THR A 354 13.57 29.47 -23.38
CA THR A 354 14.36 28.23 -23.41
C THR A 354 14.95 27.97 -24.79
N TYR A 355 14.24 28.28 -25.87
CA TYR A 355 14.79 28.21 -27.23
C TYR A 355 15.89 29.24 -27.50
N ARG A 356 15.78 30.45 -26.94
CA ARG A 356 16.81 31.48 -27.02
C ARG A 356 18.08 31.07 -26.27
N ILE A 357 17.95 30.43 -25.11
CA ILE A 357 19.08 29.84 -24.36
C ILE A 357 19.70 28.69 -25.17
N ASN A 358 18.89 27.79 -25.74
CA ASN A 358 19.40 26.73 -26.62
C ASN A 358 20.16 27.31 -27.82
N TYR A 359 19.63 28.38 -28.44
CA TYR A 359 20.28 29.06 -29.55
C TYR A 359 21.63 29.68 -29.16
N TYR A 360 21.75 30.18 -27.93
CA TYR A 360 23.02 30.72 -27.44
C TYR A 360 24.14 29.66 -27.48
N PHE A 361 23.85 28.44 -27.00
CA PHE A 361 24.82 27.34 -26.92
C PHE A 361 24.98 26.56 -28.23
N HIS A 362 23.89 26.25 -28.91
CA HIS A 362 23.87 25.29 -30.03
C HIS A 362 23.52 25.93 -31.38
N LYS A 363 23.23 27.23 -31.43
CA LYS A 363 22.80 27.95 -32.65
C LYS A 363 21.63 27.21 -33.31
N LEU A 364 21.72 26.89 -34.60
CA LEU A 364 20.69 26.15 -35.34
C LEU A 364 21.01 24.65 -35.45
N GLN A 365 21.82 24.09 -34.56
CA GLN A 365 22.09 22.65 -34.52
C GLN A 365 20.92 21.92 -33.83
N PRO A 366 20.13 21.07 -34.55
CA PRO A 366 18.96 20.40 -33.99
C PRO A 366 19.26 19.55 -32.75
N TYR A 367 20.44 18.91 -32.75
CA TYR A 367 20.93 18.06 -31.66
C TYR A 367 20.76 18.69 -30.28
N GLY A 368 21.15 19.95 -30.11
CA GLY A 368 21.08 20.63 -28.81
C GLY A 368 19.64 20.85 -28.31
N TYR A 369 18.70 21.10 -29.22
CA TYR A 369 17.29 21.29 -28.89
C TYR A 369 16.64 19.95 -28.51
N HIS A 370 16.94 18.90 -29.26
CA HIS A 370 16.47 17.56 -28.95
C HIS A 370 17.04 17.07 -27.61
N LEU A 371 18.34 17.28 -27.34
CA LEU A 371 18.96 16.91 -26.08
C LEU A 371 18.28 17.62 -24.89
N THR A 372 18.10 18.94 -24.97
CA THR A 372 17.41 19.70 -23.92
C THR A 372 15.99 19.18 -23.69
N ASN A 373 15.23 18.88 -24.75
CA ASN A 373 13.87 18.34 -24.64
C ASN A 373 13.85 16.95 -23.99
N ILE A 374 14.77 16.06 -24.37
CA ILE A 374 14.86 14.70 -23.80
C ILE A 374 15.23 14.76 -22.31
N VAL A 375 16.19 15.62 -21.94
CA VAL A 375 16.58 15.83 -20.53
C VAL A 375 15.41 16.38 -19.73
N MET A 376 14.71 17.41 -20.24
CA MET A 376 13.54 17.97 -19.58
C MET A 376 12.42 16.93 -19.44
N HIS A 377 12.21 16.09 -20.46
CA HIS A 377 11.23 15.00 -20.39
C HIS A 377 11.58 13.96 -19.34
N ALA A 378 12.86 13.58 -19.22
CA ALA A 378 13.32 12.66 -18.18
C ALA A 378 13.11 13.26 -16.77
N ILE A 379 13.47 14.54 -16.58
CA ILE A 379 13.26 15.26 -15.31
C ILE A 379 11.77 15.31 -14.95
N VAL A 380 10.90 15.71 -15.88
CA VAL A 380 9.45 15.80 -15.64
C VAL A 380 8.86 14.42 -15.34
N SER A 381 9.30 13.37 -16.04
CA SER A 381 8.86 12.00 -15.79
C SER A 381 9.24 11.53 -14.38
N THR A 382 10.46 11.82 -13.94
CA THR A 382 10.93 11.53 -12.59
C THR A 382 10.17 12.35 -11.53
N LEU A 383 9.97 13.66 -11.76
CA LEU A 383 9.22 14.51 -10.85
C LEU A 383 7.75 14.10 -10.74
N TYR A 384 7.12 13.70 -11.84
CA TYR A 384 5.75 13.20 -11.85
C TYR A 384 5.60 11.91 -11.03
N MET A 385 6.58 11.00 -11.11
CA MET A 385 6.60 9.81 -10.28
C MET A 385 6.77 10.13 -8.80
N ARG A 386 7.62 11.10 -8.46
CA ARG A 386 7.78 11.60 -7.09
C ARG A 386 6.51 12.25 -6.58
N GLU A 387 5.92 13.17 -7.34
CA GLU A 387 4.67 13.85 -6.99
C GLU A 387 3.53 12.84 -6.84
N LYS A 388 3.43 11.82 -7.70
CA LYS A 388 2.44 10.74 -7.53
C LYS A 388 2.62 9.96 -6.24
N ALA A 389 3.86 9.69 -5.82
CA ALA A 389 4.12 9.05 -4.55
C ALA A 389 3.62 9.95 -3.40
N THR A 390 4.00 11.23 -3.41
CA THR A 390 3.59 12.21 -2.39
C THR A 390 2.08 12.52 -2.40
N LEU A 391 1.44 12.57 -3.56
CA LEU A 391 0.00 12.80 -3.68
C LEU A 391 -0.81 11.55 -3.35
N ALA A 392 -0.26 10.34 -3.55
CA ALA A 392 -0.87 9.13 -3.01
C ALA A 392 -0.87 9.21 -1.47
N GLU A 393 0.24 9.62 -0.86
CA GLU A 393 0.34 9.85 0.59
C GLU A 393 -0.67 10.90 1.08
N TYR A 394 -0.81 12.04 0.37
CA TYR A 394 -1.73 13.12 0.75
C TYR A 394 -3.21 12.86 0.46
N ARG A 395 -3.53 12.16 -0.64
CA ARG A 395 -4.91 11.77 -0.99
C ARG A 395 -5.48 10.75 -0.03
N ASP A 396 -4.63 9.89 0.52
CA ASP A 396 -4.99 8.93 1.57
C ASP A 396 -5.23 9.63 2.92
N GLU A 397 -4.56 10.76 3.17
CA GLU A 397 -4.79 11.64 4.33
C GLU A 397 -6.18 12.31 4.30
N ILE A 398 -6.62 12.81 3.13
CA ILE A 398 -7.93 13.51 2.99
C ILE A 398 -9.13 12.54 2.95
N ARG A 399 -8.99 11.33 2.40
CA ARG A 399 -10.12 10.40 2.22
C ARG A 399 -10.43 9.51 3.43
N GLY A 400 -9.59 9.53 4.47
CA GLY A 400 -9.72 8.63 5.62
C GLY A 400 -9.62 7.14 5.25
N ASP A 401 -9.10 6.87 4.05
CA ASP A 401 -8.94 5.57 3.41
C ASP A 401 -7.42 5.34 3.38
N LYS A 402 -6.83 5.02 4.53
CA LYS A 402 -5.42 4.61 4.57
C LYS A 402 -5.33 3.31 3.79
N THR A 403 -4.81 3.38 2.56
CA THR A 403 -4.18 2.22 1.97
C THR A 403 -2.90 1.97 2.77
N ILE A 404 -2.80 0.73 3.27
CA ILE A 404 -1.60 -0.08 3.39
C ILE A 404 -0.35 0.68 2.91
N PHE A 405 0.50 1.09 3.85
CA PHE A 405 1.92 1.19 3.52
C PHE A 405 2.30 -0.16 2.91
N PRO A 406 2.76 -0.24 1.64
CA PRO A 406 3.44 -1.43 1.21
C PRO A 406 4.72 -1.49 2.02
N CYS A 407 4.66 -2.18 3.15
CA CYS A 407 5.79 -2.86 3.75
C CYS A 407 6.42 -3.71 2.64
#